data_AF-A0A3M1Y1H6-F1
#
_entry.id   AF-A0A3M1Y1H6-F1
#
_cell.length_a   1.000
_cell.length_b   1.000
_cell.length_c   1.000
_cell.angle_alpha   90.00
_cell.angle_beta   90.00
_cell.angle_gamma   90.00
#
_symmetry.space_group_name_H-M   'P 1'
#
loop_
_entity.id
_entity.type
_entity.pdbx_description
1 polymer ?
#
loop_
_entity_poly.entity_id
_entity_poly.type
_entity_poly.pdbx_seq_one_letter_code
_entity_poly.pdbx_strand_id
1 'polypeptide(L)'
;MHVCMNAQYVTLLGLILAMLLGPGCQESEPEVLDEATMQAVLTDLHLADAWVEQNGGNLLARGVKREGVFDEVLARYDLDRKTFYRSYLYYLDHAVQLDSIYARLVKDLEAMEMSTQRERMQRRNEVSGGANP
;
A
#
# COMPACT_ATOMS: atom_id res chain seq x y z
N MET A 1 -52.62 -12.92 40.63
CA MET A 1 -51.26 -13.31 40.21
C MET A 1 -50.85 -12.81 38.81
N HIS A 2 -51.59 -11.89 38.16
CA HIS A 2 -51.21 -11.33 36.84
C HIS A 2 -50.28 -10.11 36.92
N VAL A 3 -50.30 -9.37 38.03
CA VAL A 3 -49.55 -8.10 38.17
C VAL A 3 -48.04 -8.33 38.33
N CYS A 4 -47.63 -9.41 39.01
CA CYS A 4 -46.20 -9.73 39.19
C CYS A 4 -45.52 -10.19 37.89
N MET A 5 -46.26 -10.84 36.97
CA MET A 5 -45.69 -11.34 35.72
C MET A 5 -45.39 -10.20 34.74
N ASN A 6 -46.25 -9.18 34.67
CA ASN A 6 -46.05 -8.01 33.82
C ASN A 6 -44.88 -7.14 34.29
N ALA A 7 -44.68 -7.02 35.61
CA ALA A 7 -43.56 -6.27 36.17
C ALA A 7 -42.21 -6.91 35.79
N GLN A 8 -42.14 -8.24 35.78
CA GLN A 8 -40.91 -8.97 35.44
C GLN A 8 -40.56 -8.89 33.94
N TYR A 9 -41.56 -8.86 33.06
CA TYR A 9 -41.37 -8.64 31.63
C TYR A 9 -40.90 -7.22 31.31
N VAL A 10 -41.45 -6.20 31.98
CA VAL A 10 -41.05 -4.80 31.76
C VAL A 10 -39.60 -4.57 32.21
N THR A 11 -39.17 -5.17 33.32
CA THR A 11 -37.76 -5.10 33.76
C THR A 11 -36.80 -5.83 32.81
N LEU A 12 -37.22 -6.97 32.25
CA LEU A 12 -36.41 -7.71 31.27
C LEU A 12 -36.31 -6.97 29.93
N LEU A 13 -37.41 -6.38 29.45
CA LEU A 13 -37.43 -5.57 28.23
C LEU A 13 -36.56 -4.31 28.36
N GLY A 14 -36.58 -3.66 29.53
CA GLY A 14 -35.72 -2.50 29.80
C GLY A 14 -34.23 -2.84 29.77
N LEU A 15 -33.83 -4.00 30.30
CA LEU A 15 -32.44 -4.47 30.29
C LEU A 15 -31.94 -4.80 28.87
N ILE A 16 -32.78 -5.46 28.06
CA ILE A 16 -32.43 -5.79 26.67
C ILE A 16 -32.30 -4.51 25.82
N LEU A 17 -33.18 -3.53 26.03
CA LEU A 17 -33.12 -2.25 25.31
C LEU A 17 -31.87 -1.43 25.70
N ALA A 18 -31.48 -1.44 26.98
CA ALA A 18 -30.27 -0.78 27.45
C ALA A 18 -28.99 -1.42 26.88
N MET A 19 -29.00 -2.72 26.60
CA MET A 19 -27.87 -3.44 26.01
C MET A 19 -27.70 -3.15 24.50
N LEU A 20 -28.78 -2.78 23.82
CA LEU A 20 -28.78 -2.39 22.40
C LEU A 20 -28.30 -0.94 22.18
N LEU A 21 -28.20 -0.14 23.24
CA LEU A 21 -27.77 1.27 23.22
C LEU A 21 -26.31 1.47 23.67
N GLY A 22 -25.49 0.41 23.65
CA GLY A 22 -24.07 0.50 23.95
C GLY A 22 -23.34 1.54 23.07
N PRO A 23 -22.28 2.19 23.58
CA PRO A 23 -21.59 3.26 22.86
C PRO A 23 -21.03 2.68 21.57
N GLY A 24 -21.43 3.26 20.43
CA GLY A 24 -20.83 2.95 19.14
C GLY A 24 -19.32 3.11 19.25
N CYS A 25 -18.58 2.12 18.77
CA CYS A 25 -17.12 2.17 18.69
C CYS A 25 -16.72 3.51 18.10
N GLN A 26 -16.06 4.35 18.90
CA GLN A 26 -15.39 5.53 18.40
C GLN A 26 -14.21 4.99 17.59
N GLU A 27 -14.42 4.92 16.27
CA GLU A 27 -13.42 4.47 15.31
C GLU A 27 -12.28 5.49 15.36
N SER A 28 -11.23 5.16 16.12
CA SER A 28 -9.98 5.90 16.08
C SER A 28 -9.53 5.92 14.63
N GLU A 29 -9.24 7.11 14.07
CA GLU A 29 -8.73 7.24 12.71
C GLU A 29 -7.63 6.20 12.49
N PRO A 30 -7.73 5.38 11.44
CA PRO A 30 -6.73 4.35 11.20
C PRO A 30 -5.39 5.06 11.00
N GLU A 31 -4.37 4.60 11.72
CA GLU A 31 -2.99 5.02 11.47
C GLU A 31 -2.61 4.53 10.07
N VAL A 32 -2.70 5.45 9.11
CA VAL A 32 -2.41 5.26 7.68
C VAL A 32 -1.10 5.95 7.34
N LEU A 33 -0.37 5.37 6.39
CA LEU A 33 0.83 6.01 5.82
C LEU A 33 0.44 7.34 5.20
N ASP A 34 1.33 8.34 5.31
CA ASP A 34 1.17 9.58 4.56
C ASP A 34 1.37 9.34 3.05
N GLU A 35 0.87 10.26 2.22
CA GLU A 35 0.88 10.09 0.77
C GLU A 35 2.29 9.99 0.18
N ALA A 36 3.29 10.65 0.77
CA ALA A 36 4.65 10.64 0.27
C ALA A 36 5.32 9.29 0.58
N THR A 37 5.13 8.76 1.79
CA THR A 37 5.59 7.42 2.15
C THR A 37 4.91 6.36 1.29
N MET A 38 3.58 6.44 1.10
CA MET A 38 2.86 5.51 0.23
C MET A 38 3.36 5.55 -1.21
N GLN A 39 3.58 6.74 -1.78
CA GLN A 39 4.15 6.90 -3.11
C GLN A 39 5.54 6.26 -3.23
N ALA A 40 6.42 6.49 -2.25
CA ALA A 40 7.77 5.95 -2.26
C ALA A 40 7.75 4.41 -2.21
N VAL A 41 6.97 3.84 -1.29
CA VAL A 41 6.82 2.38 -1.15
C VAL A 41 6.26 1.75 -2.44
N LEU A 42 5.22 2.34 -3.04
CA LEU A 42 4.63 1.83 -4.28
C LEU A 42 5.63 1.92 -5.45
N THR A 43 6.41 3.00 -5.53
CA THR A 43 7.46 3.14 -6.55
C THR A 43 8.48 2.00 -6.44
N ASP A 44 9.01 1.76 -5.24
CA ASP A 44 9.98 0.70 -5.00
C ASP A 44 9.39 -0.69 -5.26
N LEU A 45 8.15 -0.93 -4.85
CA LEU A 45 7.45 -2.18 -5.14
C LEU A 45 7.31 -2.44 -6.64
N HIS A 46 6.93 -1.42 -7.42
CA HIS A 46 6.80 -1.56 -8.88
C HIS A 46 8.15 -1.80 -9.57
N LEU A 47 9.21 -1.11 -9.14
CA LEU A 47 10.56 -1.35 -9.65
C LEU A 47 11.06 -2.75 -9.32
N ALA A 48 10.82 -3.20 -8.09
CA ALA A 48 11.23 -4.51 -7.63
C ALA A 48 10.43 -5.62 -8.35
N ASP A 49 9.15 -5.39 -8.63
CA ASP A 49 8.33 -6.31 -9.42
C ASP A 49 8.83 -6.43 -10.87
N ALA A 50 9.16 -5.30 -11.51
CA ALA A 50 9.77 -5.29 -12.83
C ALA A 50 11.12 -6.03 -12.85
N TRP A 51 11.92 -5.92 -11.79
CA TRP A 51 13.15 -6.68 -11.65
C TRP A 51 12.90 -8.19 -11.51
N VAL A 52 11.90 -8.60 -10.71
CA VAL A 52 11.50 -10.01 -10.59
C VAL A 52 11.01 -10.54 -11.93
N GLU A 53 10.27 -9.75 -12.70
CA GLU A 53 9.77 -10.17 -14.01
C GLU A 53 10.90 -10.42 -15.01
N GLN A 54 11.96 -9.60 -14.96
CA GLN A 54 13.14 -9.75 -15.82
C GLN A 54 14.09 -10.86 -15.32
N ASN A 55 14.23 -11.06 -14.01
CA ASN A 55 15.30 -11.87 -13.40
C ASN A 55 14.81 -13.06 -12.56
N GLY A 56 13.50 -13.34 -12.56
CA GLY A 56 12.87 -14.31 -11.66
C GLY A 56 12.81 -15.74 -12.20
N GLY A 57 13.36 -16.00 -13.39
CA GLY A 57 13.35 -17.34 -13.99
C GLY A 57 11.94 -17.77 -14.43
N ASN A 58 11.54 -18.99 -14.06
CA ASN A 58 10.22 -19.54 -14.40
C ASN A 58 9.09 -18.99 -13.50
N LEU A 59 7.83 -19.25 -13.87
CA LEU A 59 6.65 -18.67 -13.18
C LEU A 59 6.57 -18.99 -11.68
N LEU A 60 6.88 -20.22 -11.27
CA LEU A 60 6.84 -20.61 -9.86
C LEU A 60 7.93 -19.89 -9.05
N ALA A 61 9.14 -19.81 -9.62
CA ALA A 61 10.25 -19.09 -8.99
C ALA A 61 9.97 -17.59 -8.87
N ARG A 62 9.32 -16.98 -9.87
CA ARG A 62 8.89 -15.57 -9.83
C ARG A 62 7.91 -15.31 -8.69
N GLY A 63 6.95 -16.20 -8.47
CA GLY A 63 5.98 -16.06 -7.36
C GLY A 63 6.68 -16.01 -6.00
N VAL A 64 7.55 -16.98 -5.71
CA VAL A 64 8.31 -17.01 -4.45
C VAL A 64 9.21 -15.78 -4.30
N LYS A 65 9.89 -15.38 -5.38
CA LYS A 65 10.77 -14.21 -5.37
C LYS A 65 10.01 -12.90 -5.15
N ARG A 66 8.80 -12.78 -5.73
CA ARG A 66 7.94 -11.60 -5.59
C ARG A 66 7.54 -11.39 -4.13
N GLU A 67 7.16 -12.46 -3.43
CA GLU A 67 6.83 -12.39 -2.00
C GLU A 67 8.01 -11.95 -1.14
N GLY A 68 9.20 -12.53 -1.36
CA GLY A 68 10.40 -12.14 -0.62
C GLY A 68 10.82 -10.69 -0.88
N VAL A 69 10.78 -10.27 -2.14
CA VAL A 69 11.11 -8.89 -2.55
C VAL A 69 10.09 -7.89 -2.01
N PHE A 70 8.80 -8.26 -1.95
CA PHE A 70 7.78 -7.43 -1.33
C PHE A 70 8.10 -7.15 0.14
N ASP A 71 8.46 -8.18 0.91
CA ASP A 71 8.85 -8.04 2.31
C ASP A 71 10.13 -7.20 2.48
N GLU A 72 11.12 -7.41 1.61
CA GLU A 72 12.36 -6.64 1.61
C GLU A 72 12.13 -5.15 1.35
N VAL A 73 11.21 -4.80 0.44
CA VAL A 73 10.85 -3.41 0.17
C VAL A 73 10.19 -2.80 1.40
N LEU A 74 9.17 -3.45 1.97
CA LEU A 74 8.47 -2.92 3.15
C LEU A 74 9.42 -2.71 4.34
N ALA A 75 10.36 -3.64 4.55
CA ALA A 75 11.34 -3.54 5.62
C ALA A 75 12.24 -2.29 5.51
N ARG A 76 12.50 -1.76 4.31
CA ARG A 76 13.29 -0.52 4.13
C ARG A 76 12.58 0.74 4.65
N TYR A 77 11.27 0.66 4.79
CA TYR A 77 10.42 1.75 5.28
C TYR A 77 9.93 1.49 6.71
N ASP A 78 10.49 0.50 7.41
CA ASP A 78 10.05 0.05 8.73
C ASP A 78 8.56 -0.37 8.77
N LEU A 79 8.07 -0.93 7.67
CA LEU A 79 6.66 -1.33 7.51
C LEU A 79 6.48 -2.84 7.61
N ASP A 80 5.35 -3.24 8.19
CA ASP A 80 4.81 -4.58 8.04
C ASP A 80 3.71 -4.62 6.97
N ARG A 81 3.40 -5.82 6.49
CA ARG A 81 2.34 -6.03 5.48
C ARG A 81 0.99 -5.49 5.96
N LYS A 82 0.68 -5.62 7.25
CA LYS A 82 -0.63 -5.24 7.82
C LYS A 82 -0.85 -3.73 7.72
N THR A 83 0.17 -2.94 8.06
CA THR A 83 0.17 -1.48 8.03
C THR A 83 0.11 -0.97 6.60
N PHE A 84 0.90 -1.58 5.70
CA PHE A 84 0.83 -1.29 4.27
C PHE A 84 -0.58 -1.54 3.71
N TYR A 85 -1.13 -2.75 3.89
CA TYR A 85 -2.44 -3.09 3.33
C TYR A 85 -3.57 -2.26 3.92
N ARG A 86 -3.54 -1.96 5.22
CA ARG A 86 -4.53 -1.05 5.84
C ARG A 86 -4.51 0.32 5.17
N SER A 87 -3.32 0.87 4.96
CA SER A 87 -3.15 2.18 4.32
C SER A 87 -3.54 2.14 2.85
N TYR A 88 -3.20 1.07 2.13
CA TYR A 88 -3.59 0.87 0.75
C TYR A 88 -5.11 0.77 0.59
N LEU A 89 -5.78 0.02 1.46
CA LEU A 89 -7.25 -0.07 1.50
C LEU A 89 -7.90 1.28 1.80
N TYR A 90 -7.33 2.07 2.71
CA TYR A 90 -7.78 3.43 2.96
C TYR A 90 -7.71 4.27 1.67
N TYR A 91 -6.60 4.25 0.94
CA TYR A 91 -6.48 5.01 -0.31
C TYR A 91 -7.37 4.48 -1.43
N LEU A 92 -7.71 3.19 -1.46
CA LEU A 92 -8.71 2.66 -2.40
C LEU A 92 -10.10 3.28 -2.19
N ASP A 93 -10.47 3.57 -0.95
CA ASP A 93 -11.73 4.27 -0.62
C ASP A 93 -11.63 5.79 -0.88
N HIS A 94 -10.41 6.33 -0.94
CA HIS A 94 -10.10 7.74 -1.17
C HIS A 94 -9.49 7.96 -2.57
N ALA A 95 -10.26 7.62 -3.61
CA ALA A 95 -9.79 7.55 -5.00
C ALA A 95 -9.05 8.81 -5.50
N VAL A 96 -9.44 10.02 -5.06
CA VAL A 96 -8.76 11.27 -5.44
C VAL A 96 -7.32 11.34 -4.91
N GLN A 97 -7.10 10.88 -3.68
CA GLN A 97 -5.75 10.82 -3.09
C GLN A 97 -4.91 9.75 -3.80
N LEU A 98 -5.50 8.58 -4.05
CA LEU A 98 -4.82 7.51 -4.77
C LEU A 98 -4.42 7.90 -6.20
N ASP A 99 -5.31 8.58 -6.92
CA ASP A 99 -5.01 9.12 -8.26
C ASP A 99 -3.84 10.12 -8.20
N SER A 100 -3.82 11.00 -7.19
CA SER A 100 -2.71 11.93 -6.98
C SER A 100 -1.38 11.21 -6.70
N ILE A 101 -1.40 10.16 -5.89
CA ILE A 101 -0.23 9.31 -5.61
C ILE A 101 0.27 8.67 -6.91
N TYR A 102 -0.62 8.06 -7.70
CA TYR A 102 -0.23 7.41 -8.95
C TYR A 102 0.26 8.40 -10.02
N ALA A 103 -0.35 9.58 -10.12
CA ALA A 103 0.11 10.62 -11.04
C ALA A 103 1.56 11.06 -10.74
N ARG A 104 1.91 11.19 -9.45
CA ARG A 104 3.29 11.49 -9.04
C ARG A 104 4.23 10.31 -9.29
N LEU A 105 3.80 9.09 -8.95
CA LEU A 105 4.56 7.87 -9.19
C LEU A 105 4.93 7.70 -10.66
N VAL A 106 3.97 7.87 -11.58
CA VAL A 106 4.22 7.77 -13.04
C VAL A 106 5.27 8.79 -13.47
N LYS A 107 5.14 10.04 -13.00
CA LYS A 107 6.10 11.10 -13.31
C LYS A 107 7.51 10.78 -12.83
N ASP A 108 7.65 10.19 -11.63
CA ASP A 108 8.95 9.79 -11.09
C ASP A 108 9.58 8.67 -11.92
N LEU A 109 8.79 7.67 -12.32
CA LEU A 109 9.24 6.58 -13.20
C LEU A 109 9.70 7.11 -14.57
N GLU A 110 8.94 8.02 -15.17
CA GLU A 110 9.33 8.67 -16.44
C GLU A 110 10.64 9.47 -16.30
N ALA A 111 10.81 10.20 -15.19
CA ALA A 111 12.03 10.94 -14.92
C ALA A 111 13.24 10.00 -14.75
N MET A 112 13.06 8.88 -14.05
CA MET A 112 14.07 7.84 -13.91
C MET A 112 14.44 7.22 -15.26
N GLU A 113 13.47 6.92 -16.11
CA GLU A 113 13.72 6.41 -17.46
C GLU A 113 14.53 7.40 -18.30
N MET A 114 14.11 8.66 -18.34
CA MET A 114 14.78 9.73 -19.08
C MET A 114 16.23 9.92 -18.63
N SER A 115 16.49 9.89 -17.32
CA SER A 115 17.86 9.98 -16.77
C SER A 115 18.72 8.78 -17.22
N THR A 116 18.19 7.57 -17.11
CA THR A 116 18.85 6.33 -17.53
C THR A 116 19.18 6.33 -19.03
N GLN A 117 18.25 6.82 -19.86
CA GLN A 117 18.46 6.94 -21.30
C GLN A 117 19.57 7.96 -21.64
N ARG A 118 19.57 9.13 -20.97
CA ARG A 118 20.61 10.15 -21.16
C ARG A 118 21.99 9.63 -20.80
N GLU A 119 22.13 8.94 -19.66
CA GLU A 119 23.41 8.33 -19.27
C GLU A 119 23.91 7.31 -20.28
N ARG A 120 23.01 6.47 -20.81
CA ARG A 120 23.35 5.48 -21.85
C ARG A 120 23.82 6.15 -23.15
N MET A 121 23.22 7.27 -23.53
CA MET A 121 23.66 8.05 -24.69
C MET A 121 25.03 8.69 -24.47
N GLN A 122 25.27 9.27 -23.29
CA GLN A 122 26.57 9.85 -22.94
C GLN A 122 27.69 8.80 -22.99
N ARG A 123 27.50 7.64 -22.35
CA ARG A 123 28.47 6.53 -22.40
C ARG A 123 28.75 6.05 -23.81
N ARG A 124 27.73 6.00 -24.68
CA ARG A 124 27.91 5.63 -26.09
C ARG A 124 28.79 6.64 -26.82
N ASN A 125 28.55 7.93 -26.62
CA ASN A 125 29.30 8.99 -27.30
C ASN A 125 30.77 9.04 -26.85
N GLU A 126 31.06 8.77 -25.58
CA GLU A 126 32.43 8.66 -25.06
C GLU A 126 33.19 7.51 -25.73
N VAL A 127 32.55 6.33 -25.86
CA VAL A 127 33.16 5.16 -26.53
C VAL A 127 33.38 5.41 -28.02
N SER A 128 32.45 6.09 -28.70
CA SER A 128 32.62 6.42 -30.12
C SER A 128 33.62 7.56 -30.37
N GLY A 129 33.78 8.50 -29.43
CA GLY A 129 34.75 9.59 -29.51
C GLY A 129 36.18 9.20 -29.17
N GLY A 130 36.39 8.15 -28.36
CA GLY A 130 37.71 7.61 -28.00
C GLY A 130 38.33 6.67 -29.05
N ALA A 131 37.64 6.41 -30.16
CA ALA A 131 38.08 5.47 -31.20
C ALA A 131 38.77 6.13 -32.41
N ASN A 132 39.21 7.39 -32.30
CA ASN A 132 39.97 8.05 -33.37
C ASN A 132 41.47 8.03 -33.04
N PRO A 133 42.33 7.35 -33.83
CA PRO A 133 43.78 7.28 -33.60
C PRO A 133 44.50 8.61 -33.85
#